data_AF-A0A239R4V3-F1
#
_entry.id   AF-A0A239R4V3-F1
#
_cell.length_a   1.000
_cell.length_b   1.000
_cell.length_c   1.000
_cell.angle_alpha   90.00
_cell.angle_beta   90.00
_cell.angle_gamma   90.00
#
_symmetry.space_group_name_H-M   'P 1'
#
loop_
_entity.id
_entity.type
_entity.pdbx_description
1 polymer ?
#
loop_
_entity_poly.entity_id
_entity_poly.type
_entity_poly.pdbx_seq_one_letter_code
_entity_poly.pdbx_strand_id
1 'polypeptide(L)'
;MTFLTIKNKGKLYYIYKDSEYIGFLYKNDFEKAGIDFSAVQNEGMTEVDDDSLQKIKDLVIYKAYDKAVSYLSDSEKCSDSIKLKLRMKSYPDYAIDEAVNLLYEYNYLNDERFAESYIRTYMYQKSRSLLRRELDMRHIRIDDLESLMDRVYSEEDMNEDKAIERLLKRFDGQDMTDERSRKRAAGLLVRHGFSFEQINNHLT
;
A
#
# COMPACT_ATOMS: atom_id res chain seq x y z
N MET A 1 -17.93 16.11 28.92
CA MET A 1 -16.86 15.55 29.78
C MET A 1 -16.78 14.07 29.48
N THR A 2 -15.62 13.60 29.04
CA THR A 2 -15.37 12.23 28.58
C THR A 2 -14.28 11.61 29.44
N PHE A 3 -14.42 10.34 29.79
CA PHE A 3 -13.37 9.59 30.49
C PHE A 3 -12.54 8.79 29.49
N LEU A 4 -11.22 8.93 29.60
CA LEU A 4 -10.25 8.15 28.82
C LEU A 4 -9.49 7.21 29.73
N THR A 5 -9.28 5.98 29.28
CA THR A 5 -8.33 5.06 29.92
C THR A 5 -6.98 5.18 29.21
N ILE A 6 -5.92 5.45 29.96
CA ILE A 6 -4.56 5.61 29.42
C ILE A 6 -3.67 4.51 29.99
N LYS A 7 -2.97 3.80 29.09
CA LYS A 7 -2.04 2.71 29.43
C LYS A 7 -0.65 3.01 28.87
N ASN A 8 0.39 2.89 29.68
CA ASN A 8 1.76 3.11 29.25
C ASN A 8 2.37 1.83 28.68
N LYS A 9 3.12 1.95 27.59
CA LYS A 9 3.99 0.89 27.09
C LYS A 9 5.29 1.50 26.57
N GLY A 10 6.22 1.72 27.50
CA GLY A 10 7.51 2.33 27.21
C GLY A 10 7.36 3.82 26.88
N LYS A 11 7.63 4.20 25.62
CA LYS A 11 7.54 5.60 25.18
C LYS A 11 6.13 6.01 24.73
N LEU A 12 5.22 5.05 24.59
CA LEU A 12 3.88 5.25 24.03
C LEU A 12 2.81 5.14 25.12
N TYR A 13 1.81 6.01 25.03
CA TYR A 13 0.60 6.00 25.85
C TYR A 13 -0.58 5.65 24.95
N TYR A 14 -1.20 4.49 25.21
CA TYR A 14 -2.34 3.99 24.47
C TYR A 14 -3.61 4.52 25.13
N ILE A 15 -4.49 5.12 24.32
CA ILE A 15 -5.66 5.85 24.78
C ILE A 15 -6.91 5.10 24.35
N TYR A 16 -7.83 4.92 25.29
CA TYR A 16 -9.09 4.23 25.08
C TYR A 16 -10.26 5.09 25.56
N LYS A 17 -11.36 5.10 24.81
CA LYS A 17 -12.64 5.70 25.20
C LYS A 17 -13.66 4.57 25.28
N ASP A 18 -14.33 4.39 26.42
CA ASP A 18 -15.35 3.34 26.58
C ASP A 18 -14.86 1.92 26.18
N SER A 19 -13.59 1.61 26.47
CA SER A 19 -12.86 0.39 26.05
C SER A 19 -12.50 0.29 24.56
N GLU A 20 -12.92 1.24 23.73
CA GLU A 20 -12.51 1.36 22.34
C GLU A 20 -11.14 2.03 22.23
N TYR A 21 -10.24 1.44 21.45
CA TYR A 21 -8.92 2.01 21.20
C TYR A 21 -9.00 3.18 20.23
N ILE A 22 -8.58 4.37 20.67
CA ILE A 22 -8.66 5.60 19.84
C ILE A 22 -7.30 6.10 19.36
N GLY A 23 -6.19 5.47 19.75
CA GLY A 23 -4.86 5.81 19.25
C GLY A 23 -3.79 5.83 20.34
N PHE A 24 -2.59 6.28 19.97
CA PHE A 24 -1.46 6.42 20.87
C PHE A 24 -0.84 7.81 20.78
N LEU A 25 -0.26 8.26 21.90
CA LEU A 25 0.49 9.50 21.98
C LEU A 25 1.85 9.28 22.67
N TYR A 26 2.81 10.16 22.41
CA TYR A 26 4.04 10.29 23.19
C TYR A 26 3.82 11.30 24.32
N LYS A 27 4.72 11.31 25.32
CA LYS A 27 4.70 12.26 26.44
C LYS A 27 4.43 13.70 25.99
N ASN A 28 5.20 14.18 25.00
CA ASN A 28 5.14 15.57 24.55
C ASN A 28 3.88 15.92 23.73
N ASP A 29 3.06 14.93 23.39
CA ASP A 29 1.81 15.18 22.66
C ASP A 29 0.65 15.54 23.60
N PHE A 30 0.70 15.16 24.88
CA PHE A 30 -0.36 15.48 25.84
C PHE A 30 -0.50 17.00 26.05
N GLU A 31 0.61 17.73 26.14
CA GLU A 31 0.58 19.19 26.24
C GLU A 31 -0.07 19.83 25.00
N LYS A 32 0.17 19.27 23.80
CA LYS A 32 -0.48 19.73 22.56
C LYS A 32 -1.98 19.42 22.55
N ALA A 33 -2.38 18.36 23.24
CA ALA A 33 -3.78 18.03 23.45
C ALA A 33 -4.44 18.84 24.58
N GLY A 34 -3.71 19.75 25.24
CA GLY A 34 -4.24 20.52 26.37
C GLY A 34 -4.33 19.72 27.68
N ILE A 35 -3.68 18.56 27.75
CA ILE A 35 -3.72 17.66 28.90
C ILE A 35 -2.39 17.77 29.65
N ASP A 36 -2.45 18.11 30.94
CA ASP A 36 -1.27 18.02 31.79
C ASP A 36 -0.82 16.56 31.88
N PHE A 37 0.43 16.31 31.47
CA PHE A 37 1.01 14.99 31.51
C PHE A 37 1.01 14.38 32.92
N SER A 38 1.09 15.20 33.97
CA SER A 38 1.03 14.75 35.36
C SER A 38 -0.27 14.01 35.71
N ALA A 39 -1.38 14.34 35.02
CA ALA A 39 -2.69 13.73 35.21
C ALA A 39 -2.84 12.36 34.53
N VAL A 40 -1.92 12.02 33.62
CA VAL A 40 -1.98 10.79 32.79
C VAL A 40 -0.75 9.89 32.94
N GLN A 41 0.26 10.33 33.69
CA GLN A 41 1.51 9.58 33.89
C GLN A 41 1.28 8.27 34.66
N ASN A 42 0.34 8.29 35.60
CA ASN A 42 -0.08 7.12 36.36
C ASN A 42 -1.26 6.53 35.60
N GLU A 43 -1.07 5.36 34.98
CA GLU A 43 -2.10 4.68 34.19
C GLU A 43 -3.46 4.69 34.90
N GLY A 44 -4.55 4.85 34.15
CA GLY A 44 -5.88 4.90 34.74
C GLY A 44 -6.89 5.67 33.91
N MET A 45 -8.00 6.01 34.57
CA MET A 45 -9.04 6.87 34.00
C MET A 45 -8.70 8.34 34.23
N THR A 46 -8.75 9.12 33.17
CA THR A 46 -8.57 10.57 33.19
C THR A 46 -9.81 11.22 32.57
N GLU A 47 -10.36 12.21 33.28
CA GLU A 47 -11.43 13.05 32.74
C GLU A 47 -10.84 14.11 31.81
N VAL A 48 -11.43 14.25 30.63
CA VAL A 48 -11.06 15.27 29.64
C VAL A 48 -12.30 15.97 29.09
N ASP A 49 -12.14 17.21 28.65
CA ASP A 49 -13.17 17.89 27.87
C ASP A 49 -13.19 17.41 26.42
N ASP A 50 -14.22 17.81 25.68
CA ASP A 50 -14.44 17.35 24.31
C ASP A 50 -13.42 17.96 23.33
N ASP A 51 -12.87 19.15 23.66
CA ASP A 51 -11.80 19.81 22.89
C ASP A 51 -10.49 19.02 22.98
N SER A 52 -10.10 18.59 24.17
CA SER A 52 -8.92 17.76 24.40
C SER A 52 -9.05 16.41 23.70
N LEU A 53 -10.24 15.81 23.73
CA LEU A 53 -10.52 14.58 22.98
C LEU A 53 -10.36 14.78 21.47
N GLN A 54 -10.87 15.89 20.94
CA GLN A 54 -10.73 16.20 19.52
C GLN A 54 -9.26 16.40 19.15
N LYS A 55 -8.50 17.17 19.95
CA LYS A 55 -7.06 17.36 19.76
C LYS A 55 -6.26 16.06 19.81
N ILE A 56 -6.64 15.10 20.66
CA ILE A 56 -6.04 13.76 20.65
C ILE A 56 -6.25 13.10 19.29
N LYS A 57 -7.49 13.08 18.78
CA LYS A 57 -7.80 12.48 17.47
C LYS A 57 -7.03 13.16 16.35
N ASP A 58 -6.98 14.48 16.34
CA ASP A 58 -6.25 15.26 15.34
C ASP A 58 -4.75 14.96 15.37
N LEU A 59 -4.15 14.82 16.56
CA LEU A 59 -2.75 14.40 16.71
C LEU A 59 -2.49 12.98 16.22
N VAL A 60 -3.44 12.05 16.46
CA VAL A 60 -3.33 10.67 15.97
C VAL A 60 -3.43 10.63 14.44
N ILE A 61 -4.36 11.39 13.84
CA ILE A 61 -4.49 11.56 12.38
C ILE A 61 -3.19 12.15 11.81
N TYR A 62 -2.69 13.24 12.39
CA TYR A 62 -1.44 13.88 11.96
C TYR A 62 -0.26 12.90 11.99
N LYS A 63 -0.13 12.09 13.04
CA LYS A 63 0.95 11.09 13.13
C LYS A 63 0.79 9.94 12.13
N ALA A 64 -0.44 9.52 11.85
CA ALA A 64 -0.71 8.53 10.80
C ALA A 64 -0.31 9.09 9.42
N TYR A 65 -0.70 10.33 9.14
CA TYR A 65 -0.34 11.06 7.92
C TYR A 65 1.18 11.23 7.77
N ASP A 66 1.85 11.81 8.77
CA ASP A 66 3.31 12.01 8.77
C ASP A 66 4.04 10.66 8.57
N LYS A 67 3.54 9.60 9.21
CA LYS A 67 4.10 8.28 9.01
C LYS A 67 3.88 7.74 7.61
N ALA A 68 2.71 7.98 7.01
CA ALA A 68 2.40 7.58 5.65
C ALA A 68 3.25 8.32 4.62
N VAL A 69 3.49 9.62 4.81
CA VAL A 69 4.41 10.42 3.98
C VAL A 69 5.80 9.78 3.97
N SER A 70 6.30 9.31 5.12
CA SER A 70 7.60 8.61 5.18
C SER A 70 7.65 7.30 4.37
N TYR A 71 6.50 6.69 4.04
CA TYR A 71 6.45 5.49 3.18
C TYR A 71 6.42 5.81 1.68
N LEU A 72 6.06 7.04 1.34
CA LEU A 72 5.96 7.52 -0.04
C LEU A 72 7.25 8.20 -0.52
N SER A 73 8.20 8.48 0.38
CA SER A 73 9.45 9.17 0.05
C SER A 73 10.32 8.45 -0.99
N ASP A 74 10.26 7.11 -1.03
CA ASP A 74 11.17 6.31 -1.89
C ASP A 74 10.54 5.89 -3.23
N SER A 75 9.21 5.85 -3.33
CA SER A 75 8.49 5.35 -4.52
C SER A 75 6.99 5.51 -4.39
N GLU A 76 6.30 5.54 -5.54
CA GLU A 76 4.84 5.48 -5.62
C GLU A 76 4.29 4.22 -4.91
N LYS A 77 3.18 4.40 -4.20
CA LYS A 77 2.46 3.32 -3.48
C LYS A 77 0.97 3.42 -3.75
N CYS A 78 0.29 2.28 -3.68
CA CYS A 78 -1.16 2.25 -3.58
C CYS A 78 -1.62 2.50 -2.14
N SER A 79 -2.82 3.04 -2.00
CA SER A 79 -3.46 3.30 -0.70
C SER A 79 -3.56 2.02 0.16
N ASP A 80 -3.90 0.87 -0.41
CA ASP A 80 -3.98 -0.41 0.31
C ASP A 80 -2.66 -0.78 1.03
N SER A 81 -1.52 -0.53 0.39
CA SER A 81 -0.20 -0.77 0.98
C SER A 81 0.07 0.18 2.15
N ILE A 82 -0.33 1.44 2.03
CA ILE A 82 -0.23 2.44 3.10
C ILE A 82 -1.13 2.05 4.28
N LYS A 83 -2.40 1.73 4.02
CA LYS A 83 -3.37 1.29 5.03
C LYS A 83 -2.85 0.09 5.81
N LEU A 84 -2.35 -0.94 5.11
CA LEU A 84 -1.78 -2.12 5.75
C LEU A 84 -0.60 -1.76 6.67
N LYS A 85 0.34 -0.94 6.20
CA LYS A 85 1.51 -0.52 6.99
C LYS A 85 1.10 0.29 8.22
N LEU A 86 0.12 1.18 8.11
CA LEU A 86 -0.37 1.97 9.24
C LEU A 86 -1.08 1.10 10.27
N ARG A 87 -1.90 0.12 9.85
CA ARG A 87 -2.52 -0.86 10.77
C ARG A 87 -1.47 -1.67 11.52
N MET A 88 -0.40 -2.09 10.85
CA MET A 88 0.74 -2.77 11.50
C MET A 88 1.49 -1.88 12.51
N LYS A 89 1.32 -0.55 12.44
CA LYS A 89 1.82 0.42 13.43
C LYS A 89 0.79 0.78 14.50
N SER A 90 -0.32 0.06 14.56
CA SER A 90 -1.39 0.26 15.54
C SER A 90 -2.08 1.62 15.41
N TYR A 91 -2.12 2.23 14.21
CA TYR A 91 -3.02 3.36 14.00
C TYR A 91 -4.47 2.85 13.88
N PRO A 92 -5.45 3.55 14.49
CA PRO A 92 -6.86 3.19 14.39
C PRO A 92 -7.41 3.52 12.99
N ASP A 93 -8.44 2.79 12.54
CA ASP A 93 -8.96 2.90 11.17
C ASP A 93 -9.41 4.33 10.81
N TYR A 94 -10.06 5.06 11.74
CA TYR A 94 -10.46 6.46 11.50
C TYR A 94 -9.27 7.36 11.13
N ALA A 95 -8.12 7.15 11.78
CA ALA A 95 -6.92 7.95 11.54
C ALA A 95 -6.23 7.53 10.24
N ILE A 96 -6.32 6.25 9.89
CA ILE A 96 -5.79 5.71 8.64
C ILE A 96 -6.58 6.24 7.44
N ASP A 97 -7.90 6.19 7.51
CA ASP A 97 -8.74 6.66 6.42
C ASP A 97 -8.59 8.17 6.22
N GLU A 98 -8.56 8.96 7.29
CA GLU A 98 -8.33 10.40 7.18
C GLU A 98 -6.92 10.73 6.66
N ALA A 99 -5.89 10.03 7.14
CA ALA A 99 -4.54 10.19 6.61
C ALA A 99 -4.49 9.88 5.11
N VAL A 100 -5.15 8.81 4.65
CA VAL A 100 -5.21 8.47 3.22
C VAL A 100 -5.97 9.51 2.41
N ASN A 101 -7.07 10.06 2.93
CA ASN A 101 -7.80 11.15 2.28
C ASN A 101 -6.89 12.37 2.06
N LEU A 102 -6.18 12.80 3.11
CA LEU A 102 -5.22 13.90 3.02
C LEU A 102 -4.10 13.62 2.01
N LEU A 103 -3.60 12.38 1.94
CA LEU A 103 -2.58 12.01 0.94
C LEU A 103 -3.10 12.15 -0.49
N TYR A 104 -4.37 11.82 -0.76
CA TYR A 104 -4.97 12.06 -2.07
C TYR A 104 -5.21 13.55 -2.32
N GLU A 105 -5.69 14.29 -1.31
CA GLU A 105 -5.92 15.75 -1.39
C GLU A 105 -4.64 16.52 -1.73
N TYR A 106 -3.54 16.21 -1.04
CA TYR A 106 -2.22 16.78 -1.32
C TYR A 106 -1.51 16.10 -2.50
N ASN A 107 -2.17 15.20 -3.22
CA ASN A 107 -1.67 14.48 -4.38
C ASN A 107 -0.35 13.71 -4.11
N TYR A 108 -0.12 13.27 -2.87
CA TYR A 108 0.95 12.34 -2.51
C TYR A 108 0.59 10.90 -2.89
N LEU A 109 -0.69 10.53 -2.79
CA LEU A 109 -1.21 9.33 -3.44
C LEU A 109 -1.87 9.72 -4.75
N ASN A 110 -1.58 8.92 -5.79
CA ASN A 110 -2.18 9.08 -7.10
C ASN A 110 -2.20 7.72 -7.81
N ASP A 111 -3.41 7.24 -8.07
CA ASP A 111 -3.64 5.89 -8.59
C ASP A 111 -3.11 5.73 -10.03
N GLU A 112 -3.20 6.79 -10.84
CA GLU A 112 -2.68 6.79 -12.21
C GLU A 112 -1.14 6.74 -12.23
N ARG A 113 -0.46 7.59 -11.42
CA ARG A 113 1.00 7.55 -11.28
C ARG A 113 1.47 6.21 -10.74
N PHE A 114 0.75 5.65 -9.75
CA PHE A 114 1.06 4.34 -9.23
C PHE A 114 0.93 3.26 -10.31
N ALA A 115 -0.16 3.23 -11.08
CA ALA A 115 -0.35 2.24 -12.12
C ALA A 115 0.69 2.36 -13.24
N GLU A 116 1.01 3.58 -13.67
CA GLU A 116 2.08 3.82 -14.65
C GLU A 116 3.41 3.24 -14.17
N SER A 117 3.81 3.58 -12.94
CA SER A 117 5.02 3.05 -12.30
C SER A 117 4.97 1.53 -12.19
N TYR A 118 3.82 0.95 -11.83
CA TYR A 118 3.62 -0.48 -11.71
C TYR A 118 3.76 -1.19 -13.06
N ILE A 119 3.13 -0.66 -14.12
CA ILE A 119 3.21 -1.20 -15.47
C ILE A 119 4.67 -1.18 -15.93
N ARG A 120 5.36 -0.03 -15.89
CA ARG A 120 6.79 0.06 -16.25
C ARG A 120 7.65 -0.95 -15.50
N THR A 121 7.37 -1.12 -14.20
CA THR A 121 8.12 -2.03 -13.34
C THR A 121 7.89 -3.51 -13.65
N TYR A 122 6.78 -3.91 -14.28
CA TYR A 122 6.44 -5.33 -14.41
C TYR A 122 6.09 -5.77 -15.84
N MET A 123 5.95 -4.86 -16.80
CA MET A 123 5.62 -5.13 -18.21
C MET A 123 6.58 -6.10 -18.90
N TYR A 124 7.81 -6.23 -18.41
CA TYR A 124 8.84 -7.12 -18.94
C TYR A 124 8.81 -8.53 -18.35
N GLN A 125 7.89 -8.79 -17.40
CA GLN A 125 7.70 -10.08 -16.76
C GLN A 125 6.24 -10.53 -16.80
N LYS A 126 5.27 -9.63 -16.92
CA LYS A 126 3.86 -9.96 -16.77
C LYS A 126 3.09 -9.60 -18.04
N SER A 127 2.10 -10.41 -18.35
CA SER A 127 1.08 -10.06 -19.34
C SER A 127 0.29 -8.83 -18.92
N ARG A 128 -0.27 -8.11 -19.89
CA ARG A 128 -1.23 -7.01 -19.68
C ARG A 128 -2.43 -7.48 -18.86
N SER A 129 -2.92 -8.69 -19.13
CA SER A 129 -4.06 -9.27 -18.41
C SER A 129 -3.78 -9.45 -16.91
N LEU A 130 -2.57 -9.92 -16.57
CA LEU A 130 -2.15 -10.08 -15.19
C LEU A 130 -1.94 -8.72 -14.51
N LEU A 131 -1.31 -7.77 -15.19
CA LEU A 131 -1.12 -6.41 -14.68
C LEU A 131 -2.46 -5.74 -14.36
N ARG A 132 -3.45 -5.84 -15.25
CA ARG A 132 -4.81 -5.32 -15.04
C ARG A 132 -5.42 -5.91 -13.78
N ARG A 133 -5.46 -7.25 -13.70
CA ARG A 133 -6.01 -7.97 -12.54
C ARG A 133 -5.32 -7.58 -11.24
N GLU A 134 -4.01 -7.37 -11.28
CA GLU A 134 -3.22 -6.95 -10.12
C GLU A 134 -3.50 -5.52 -9.68
N LEU A 135 -3.75 -4.60 -10.61
CA LEU A 135 -4.19 -3.24 -10.30
C LEU A 135 -5.61 -3.25 -9.69
N ASP A 136 -6.52 -4.04 -10.28
CA ASP A 136 -7.89 -4.20 -9.77
C ASP A 136 -7.92 -4.76 -8.33
N MET A 137 -7.12 -5.79 -8.06
CA MET A 137 -6.99 -6.38 -6.71
C MET A 137 -6.43 -5.40 -5.67
N ARG A 138 -5.78 -4.31 -6.10
CA ARG A 138 -5.27 -3.22 -5.24
C ARG A 138 -6.23 -2.03 -5.20
N HIS A 139 -7.43 -2.18 -5.74
CA HIS A 139 -8.46 -1.15 -5.83
C HIS A 139 -8.01 0.10 -6.59
N ILE A 140 -7.06 -0.04 -7.51
CA ILE A 140 -6.60 1.05 -8.38
C ILE A 140 -7.59 1.20 -9.54
N ARG A 141 -8.35 2.29 -9.54
CA ARG A 141 -9.34 2.58 -10.59
C ARG A 141 -8.83 3.67 -11.50
N ILE A 142 -8.71 3.36 -12.78
CA ILE A 142 -8.25 4.27 -13.82
C ILE A 142 -9.31 4.26 -14.91
N ASP A 143 -9.77 5.45 -15.30
CA ASP A 143 -10.85 5.61 -16.27
C ASP A 143 -10.49 5.03 -17.64
N ASP A 144 -9.22 5.16 -18.06
CA ASP A 144 -8.72 4.63 -19.33
C ASP A 144 -7.38 3.87 -19.15
N LEU A 145 -7.45 2.74 -18.44
CA LEU A 145 -6.28 1.89 -18.20
C LEU A 145 -5.65 1.34 -19.49
N GLU A 146 -6.45 1.10 -20.54
CA GLU A 146 -5.91 0.60 -21.81
C GLU A 146 -5.07 1.66 -22.52
N SER A 147 -5.53 2.90 -22.59
CA SER A 147 -4.75 4.00 -23.13
C SER A 147 -3.47 4.22 -22.33
N LEU A 148 -3.52 4.11 -20.99
CA LEU A 148 -2.33 4.17 -20.15
C LEU A 148 -1.34 3.04 -20.48
N MET A 149 -1.82 1.79 -20.60
CA MET A 149 -0.96 0.66 -20.99
C MET A 149 -0.38 0.87 -22.38
N ASP A 150 -1.17 1.25 -23.37
CA ASP A 150 -0.71 1.47 -24.76
C ASP A 150 0.38 2.54 -24.83
N ARG A 151 0.17 3.66 -24.14
CA ARG A 151 1.16 4.73 -24.02
C ARG A 151 2.46 4.22 -23.41
N VAL A 152 2.39 3.58 -22.24
CA VAL A 152 3.59 3.10 -21.53
C VAL A 152 4.34 2.03 -22.32
N TYR A 153 3.62 1.10 -22.96
CA TYR A 153 4.23 0.08 -23.82
C TYR A 153 4.90 0.69 -25.06
N SER A 154 4.28 1.70 -25.68
CA SER A 154 4.87 2.41 -26.81
C SER A 154 6.10 3.22 -26.43
N GLU A 155 6.09 3.90 -25.28
CA GLU A 155 7.21 4.72 -24.81
C GLU A 155 8.45 3.88 -24.47
N GLU A 156 8.26 2.66 -23.95
CA GLU A 156 9.34 1.74 -23.59
C GLU A 156 9.75 0.80 -24.74
N ASP A 157 9.15 0.92 -25.94
CA ASP A 157 9.28 -0.04 -27.05
C ASP A 157 9.16 -1.50 -26.56
N MET A 158 8.05 -1.81 -25.89
CA MET A 158 7.80 -3.13 -25.32
C MET A 158 6.49 -3.71 -25.86
N ASN A 159 6.40 -5.04 -25.85
CA ASN A 159 5.19 -5.82 -26.11
C ASN A 159 5.24 -7.14 -25.31
N GLU A 160 4.17 -7.92 -25.35
CA GLU A 160 4.10 -9.18 -24.60
C GLU A 160 5.08 -10.25 -25.12
N ASP A 161 5.38 -10.26 -26.43
CA ASP A 161 6.36 -11.19 -27.02
C ASP A 161 7.76 -10.95 -26.45
N LYS A 162 8.22 -9.69 -26.42
CA LYS A 162 9.49 -9.28 -25.79
C LYS A 162 9.54 -9.68 -24.30
N ALA A 163 8.41 -9.61 -23.59
CA ALA A 163 8.32 -10.03 -22.19
C ALA A 163 8.44 -11.56 -22.04
N ILE A 164 7.78 -12.32 -22.92
CA ILE A 164 7.88 -13.79 -22.98
C ILE A 164 9.32 -14.21 -23.27
N GLU A 165 9.94 -13.66 -24.32
CA GLU A 165 11.34 -13.92 -24.67
C GLU A 165 12.28 -13.67 -23.48
N ARG A 166 12.07 -12.55 -22.77
CA ARG A 166 12.88 -12.22 -21.58
C ARG A 166 12.73 -13.25 -20.46
N LEU A 167 11.52 -13.78 -20.22
CA LEU A 167 11.31 -14.84 -19.24
C LEU A 167 11.95 -16.16 -19.69
N LEU A 168 11.88 -16.46 -20.98
CA LEU A 168 12.41 -17.69 -21.56
C LEU A 168 13.93 -17.75 -21.57
N LYS A 169 14.65 -16.62 -21.44
CA LYS A 169 16.11 -16.62 -21.18
C LYS A 169 16.56 -17.48 -20.01
N ARG A 170 15.67 -17.76 -19.05
CA ARG A 170 15.94 -18.71 -17.92
C ARG A 170 16.06 -20.17 -18.36
N PHE A 171 15.65 -20.47 -19.59
CA PHE A 171 15.64 -21.78 -20.21
C PHE A 171 16.59 -21.86 -21.41
N ASP A 172 17.45 -20.86 -21.62
CA ASP A 172 18.45 -20.89 -22.69
C ASP A 172 19.29 -22.17 -22.61
N GLY A 173 19.44 -22.84 -23.76
CA GLY A 173 20.15 -24.12 -23.88
C GLY A 173 19.35 -25.36 -23.47
N GLN A 174 18.08 -25.23 -23.08
CA GLN A 174 17.18 -26.37 -22.87
C GLN A 174 16.44 -26.73 -24.16
N ASP A 175 16.23 -28.02 -24.38
CA ASP A 175 15.44 -28.53 -25.50
C ASP A 175 13.94 -28.37 -25.21
N MET A 176 13.24 -27.53 -25.96
CA MET A 176 11.79 -27.35 -25.79
C MET A 176 10.95 -28.51 -26.36
N THR A 177 11.57 -29.45 -27.08
CA THR A 177 10.91 -30.71 -27.46
C THR A 177 10.83 -31.69 -26.29
N ASP A 178 11.70 -31.56 -25.28
CA ASP A 178 11.60 -32.29 -24.02
C ASP A 178 10.38 -31.82 -23.22
N GLU A 179 9.47 -32.74 -22.94
CA GLU A 179 8.21 -32.46 -22.26
C GLU A 179 8.42 -31.82 -20.89
N ARG A 180 9.47 -32.21 -20.16
CA ARG A 180 9.76 -31.68 -18.82
C ARG A 180 10.19 -30.22 -18.88
N SER A 181 11.11 -29.88 -19.78
CA SER A 181 11.61 -28.52 -20.00
C SER A 181 10.49 -27.61 -20.49
N ARG A 182 9.71 -28.08 -21.48
CA ARG A 182 8.53 -27.37 -21.99
C ARG A 182 7.49 -27.10 -20.92
N LYS A 183 7.13 -28.09 -20.09
CA LYS A 183 6.16 -27.92 -18.99
C LYS A 183 6.63 -26.88 -17.98
N ARG A 184 7.93 -26.83 -17.66
CA ARG A 184 8.48 -25.82 -16.74
C ARG A 184 8.43 -24.41 -17.32
N ALA A 185 8.76 -24.26 -18.61
CA ALA A 185 8.68 -22.99 -19.31
C ALA A 185 7.23 -22.51 -19.42
N ALA A 186 6.31 -23.36 -19.88
CA ALA A 186 4.88 -23.06 -19.95
C ALA A 186 4.32 -22.69 -18.58
N GLY A 187 4.65 -23.45 -17.53
CA GLY A 187 4.22 -23.15 -16.16
C GLY A 187 4.73 -21.81 -15.63
N LEU A 188 5.94 -21.38 -16.03
CA LEU A 188 6.42 -20.03 -15.73
C LEU A 188 5.53 -18.98 -16.40
N LEU A 189 5.29 -19.10 -17.71
CA LEU A 189 4.51 -18.14 -18.48
C LEU A 189 3.05 -18.04 -18.01
N VAL A 190 2.42 -19.17 -17.66
CA VAL A 190 1.06 -19.20 -17.07
C VAL A 190 0.99 -18.38 -15.77
N ARG A 191 1.98 -18.51 -14.88
CA ARG A 191 2.01 -17.73 -13.63
C ARG A 191 2.21 -16.23 -13.88
N HIS A 192 2.74 -15.87 -15.04
CA HIS A 192 2.89 -14.49 -15.50
C HIS A 192 1.71 -14.01 -16.38
N GLY A 193 0.69 -14.86 -16.54
CA GLY A 193 -0.61 -14.54 -17.13
C GLY A 193 -0.68 -14.57 -18.66
N PHE A 194 0.33 -15.12 -19.33
CA PHE A 194 0.29 -15.27 -20.78
C PHE A 194 -0.73 -16.33 -21.20
N SER A 195 -1.41 -16.08 -22.31
CA SER A 195 -2.42 -16.98 -22.86
C SER A 195 -1.78 -18.27 -23.40
N PHE A 196 -2.58 -19.33 -23.52
CA PHE A 196 -2.10 -20.60 -24.07
C PHE A 196 -1.60 -20.47 -25.51
N GLU A 197 -2.23 -19.62 -26.31
CA GLU A 197 -1.80 -19.31 -27.68
C GLU A 197 -0.41 -18.67 -27.71
N GLN A 198 -0.20 -17.59 -26.94
CA GLN A 198 1.11 -16.95 -26.82
C GLN A 198 2.18 -17.92 -26.36
N ILE A 199 1.86 -18.77 -25.38
CA ILE A 199 2.79 -19.78 -24.85
C ILE A 199 3.19 -20.78 -25.93
N ASN A 200 2.23 -21.29 -26.71
CA ASN A 200 2.56 -22.26 -27.76
C ASN A 200 3.38 -21.61 -28.89
N ASN A 201 3.05 -20.38 -29.28
CA ASN A 201 3.79 -19.66 -30.33
C ASN A 201 5.28 -19.47 -29.99
N HIS A 202 5.64 -19.44 -28.70
CA HIS A 202 7.03 -19.27 -28.23
C HIS A 202 7.73 -20.56 -27.78
N LEU A 203 7.00 -21.66 -27.62
CA LEU A 203 7.53 -22.96 -27.15
C LEU A 203 7.46 -24.06 -28.22
N THR A 204 7.18 -23.69 -29.47
CA THR A 204 7.23 -24.59 -30.63
C THR A 204 8.65 -24.60 -31.19
#